data_AF-A0A966N543-F1
#
_entry.id   AF-A0A966N543-F1
#
_cell.length_a   1.000
_cell.length_b   1.000
_cell.length_c   1.000
_cell.angle_alpha   90.00
_cell.angle_beta   90.00
_cell.angle_gamma   90.00
#
_symmetry.space_group_name_H-M   'P 1'
#
loop_
_entity.id
_entity.type
_entity.pdbx_description
1 polymer ?
#
loop_
_entity_poly.entity_id
_entity_poly.type
_entity_poly.pdbx_seq_one_letter_code
_entity_poly.pdbx_strand_id
1 'polypeptide(L)'
;MSENLSFKSLGCCEYGETLHMMKSHVSNEDFKNEIWFLEHPPIFTLGTAADQKHILNAGDIPIFQSDRGGEVTYHGPGQLVIYFLLDIKNSSLGPKTLVKTLQEFTKSLLGHYSIDSNFIEGAPGVYVDNKKIASIGLRISKGKTYHGISINVDM
;
A
#
# COMPACT_ATOMS: atom_id res chain seq x y z
N MET A 1 -21.37 11.64 4.14
CA MET A 1 -19.89 11.49 4.07
C MET A 1 -19.53 10.47 2.98
N SER A 2 -20.04 10.65 1.75
CA SER A 2 -19.93 9.62 0.71
C SER A 2 -20.21 10.17 -0.69
N GLU A 3 -19.82 11.41 -0.99
CA GLU A 3 -19.96 11.92 -2.35
C GLU A 3 -18.57 12.03 -2.98
N ASN A 4 -18.32 11.14 -3.95
CA ASN A 4 -17.13 11.01 -4.80
C ASN A 4 -15.96 10.16 -4.27
N LEU A 5 -16.23 8.93 -3.79
CA LEU A 5 -15.23 7.86 -3.80
C LEU A 5 -15.41 7.03 -5.08
N SER A 6 -14.37 6.92 -5.90
CA SER A 6 -14.35 6.04 -7.08
C SER A 6 -13.38 4.87 -6.90
N PHE A 7 -13.62 3.79 -7.62
CA PHE A 7 -12.79 2.60 -7.61
C PHE A 7 -12.25 2.36 -9.02
N LYS A 8 -10.96 2.01 -9.13
CA LYS A 8 -10.30 1.72 -10.41
C LYS A 8 -9.58 0.38 -10.33
N SER A 9 -9.81 -0.48 -11.31
CA SER A 9 -9.01 -1.68 -11.54
C SER A 9 -8.09 -1.43 -12.72
N LEU A 10 -6.78 -1.41 -12.48
CA LEU A 10 -5.78 -1.01 -13.48
C LEU A 10 -5.06 -2.21 -14.13
N GLY A 11 -5.23 -3.42 -13.59
CA GLY A 11 -4.51 -4.61 -14.05
C GLY A 11 -3.06 -4.62 -13.57
N CYS A 12 -2.14 -5.09 -14.41
CA CYS A 12 -0.70 -5.07 -14.10
C CYS A 12 -0.08 -3.78 -14.65
N CYS A 13 0.59 -3.01 -13.79
CA CYS A 13 1.15 -1.69 -14.14
C CYS A 13 2.58 -1.54 -13.66
N GLU A 14 3.41 -0.80 -14.38
CA GLU A 14 4.76 -0.47 -13.92
C GLU A 14 4.74 0.43 -12.67
N TYR A 15 5.61 0.15 -11.69
CA TYR A 15 5.59 0.85 -10.40
C TYR A 15 5.86 2.35 -10.55
N GLY A 16 6.88 2.71 -11.33
CA GLY A 16 7.29 4.10 -11.53
C GLY A 16 6.21 4.95 -12.19
N GLU A 17 5.56 4.41 -13.21
CA GLU A 17 4.43 5.06 -13.90
C GLU A 17 3.23 5.21 -12.98
N THR A 18 2.89 4.16 -12.24
CA THR A 18 1.78 4.18 -11.28
C THR A 18 2.02 5.19 -10.16
N LEU A 19 3.26 5.29 -9.65
CA LEU A 19 3.65 6.30 -8.67
C LEU A 19 3.53 7.71 -9.23
N HIS A 20 3.94 7.93 -10.48
CA HIS A 20 3.75 9.20 -11.16
C HIS A 20 2.27 9.56 -11.27
N MET A 21 1.42 8.61 -11.70
CA MET A 21 -0.04 8.81 -11.76
C MET A 21 -0.63 9.18 -10.40
N MET A 22 -0.24 8.47 -9.32
CA MET A 22 -0.71 8.79 -7.97
C MET A 22 -0.33 10.21 -7.55
N LYS A 23 0.93 10.60 -7.79
CA LYS A 23 1.42 11.94 -7.44
C LYS A 23 0.71 13.03 -8.22
N SER A 24 0.55 12.84 -9.52
CA SER A 24 -0.18 13.76 -10.40
C SER A 24 -1.62 13.92 -9.92
N HIS A 25 -2.31 12.81 -9.61
CA HIS A 25 -3.68 12.84 -9.06
C HIS A 25 -3.76 13.59 -7.72
N VAL A 26 -2.89 13.26 -6.76
CA VAL A 26 -2.84 13.90 -5.43
C VAL A 26 -2.58 15.41 -5.52
N SER A 27 -1.75 15.83 -6.49
CA SER A 27 -1.41 17.24 -6.70
C SER A 27 -2.50 18.04 -7.43
N ASN A 28 -3.49 17.38 -8.03
CA ASN A 28 -4.56 18.02 -8.78
C ASN A 28 -5.47 18.85 -7.85
N GLU A 29 -5.88 20.02 -8.33
CA GLU A 29 -6.84 20.90 -7.64
C GLU A 29 -8.24 20.25 -7.59
N ASP A 30 -8.63 19.57 -8.66
CA ASP A 30 -9.90 18.82 -8.79
C ASP A 30 -9.79 17.38 -8.23
N PHE A 31 -8.96 17.18 -7.22
CA PHE A 31 -8.75 15.87 -6.62
C PHE A 31 -10.06 15.22 -6.19
N LYS A 32 -10.20 13.94 -6.51
CA LYS A 32 -11.30 13.07 -6.08
C LYS A 32 -10.75 11.91 -5.29
N ASN A 33 -11.52 11.43 -4.32
CA ASN A 33 -11.13 10.23 -3.58
C ASN A 33 -11.19 9.03 -4.52
N GLU A 34 -10.11 8.27 -4.61
CA GLU A 34 -10.03 7.07 -5.43
C GLU A 34 -9.35 5.94 -4.68
N ILE A 35 -9.79 4.71 -4.95
CA ILE A 35 -9.09 3.49 -4.53
C ILE A 35 -8.72 2.72 -5.79
N TRP A 36 -7.44 2.42 -5.95
CA TRP A 36 -6.92 1.71 -7.12
C TRP A 36 -6.52 0.29 -6.72
N PHE A 37 -6.94 -0.67 -7.53
CA PHE A 37 -6.59 -2.09 -7.43
C PHE A 37 -5.74 -2.47 -8.64
N LEU A 38 -4.60 -3.10 -8.39
CA LEU A 38 -3.65 -3.47 -9.44
C LEU A 38 -2.67 -4.53 -8.94
N GLU A 39 -1.80 -4.93 -9.85
CA GLU A 39 -0.59 -5.71 -9.60
C GLU A 39 0.61 -4.97 -10.21
N HIS A 40 1.81 -5.32 -9.76
CA HIS A 40 3.04 -4.84 -10.37
C HIS A 40 3.83 -6.00 -10.97
N PRO A 41 4.59 -5.78 -12.04
CA PRO A 41 5.70 -6.67 -12.40
C PRO A 41 6.68 -6.81 -11.22
N PRO A 42 7.53 -7.86 -11.20
CA PRO A 42 8.51 -8.08 -10.14
C PRO A 42 9.35 -6.83 -9.86
N ILE A 43 9.29 -6.31 -8.63
CA ILE A 43 10.03 -5.12 -8.23
C ILE A 43 10.27 -5.08 -6.72
N PHE A 44 11.46 -4.64 -6.32
CA PHE A 44 11.73 -4.22 -4.95
C PHE A 44 11.53 -2.72 -4.80
N THR A 45 10.79 -2.31 -3.77
CA THR A 45 10.64 -0.88 -3.44
C THR A 45 11.23 -0.59 -2.08
N LEU A 46 12.00 0.48 -2.00
CA LEU A 46 12.62 0.98 -0.78
C LEU A 46 11.77 2.12 -0.23
N GLY A 47 11.14 1.92 0.91
CA GLY A 47 10.44 3.01 1.60
C GLY A 47 11.42 4.01 2.23
N THR A 48 10.87 5.06 2.85
CA THR A 48 11.66 6.15 3.44
C THR A 48 12.49 5.74 4.66
N ALA A 49 12.19 4.60 5.29
CA ALA A 49 12.96 4.05 6.39
C ALA A 49 13.92 2.93 5.96
N ALA A 50 13.98 2.60 4.66
CA ALA A 50 14.86 1.56 4.16
C ALA A 50 16.32 2.01 4.17
N ASP A 51 17.20 1.17 4.72
CA ASP A 51 18.63 1.23 4.45
C ASP A 51 18.93 0.40 3.19
N GLN A 52 19.61 0.99 2.20
CA GLN A 52 20.02 0.28 0.98
C GLN A 52 20.90 -0.94 1.28
N LYS A 53 21.58 -0.97 2.43
CA LYS A 53 22.39 -2.11 2.88
C LYS A 53 21.55 -3.35 3.22
N HIS A 54 20.24 -3.20 3.42
CA HIS A 54 19.34 -4.32 3.71
C HIS A 54 18.88 -5.07 2.45
N ILE A 55 19.31 -4.65 1.25
CA ILE A 55 19.04 -5.38 0.01
C ILE A 55 20.00 -6.56 -0.09
N LEU A 56 19.60 -7.69 0.48
CA LEU A 56 20.31 -8.95 0.35
C LEU A 56 19.89 -9.60 -0.98
N ASN A 57 20.65 -9.31 -2.05
CA ASN A 57 20.61 -9.98 -3.35
C ASN A 57 19.28 -9.87 -4.13
N ALA A 58 19.08 -8.76 -4.85
CA ALA A 58 17.92 -8.55 -5.71
C ALA A 58 17.94 -9.34 -7.03
N GLY A 59 19.05 -10.01 -7.38
CA GLY A 59 19.23 -10.63 -8.69
C GLY A 59 19.00 -9.62 -9.82
N ASP A 60 18.16 -9.99 -10.80
CA ASP A 60 17.77 -9.15 -11.94
C ASP A 60 16.49 -8.33 -11.68
N ILE A 61 15.91 -8.40 -10.47
CA ILE A 61 14.67 -7.69 -10.14
C ILE A 61 15.00 -6.20 -9.91
N PRO A 62 14.30 -5.27 -10.58
CA PRO A 62 14.55 -3.84 -10.42
C PRO A 62 14.30 -3.37 -8.99
N ILE A 63 15.09 -2.39 -8.55
CA ILE A 63 14.96 -1.73 -7.25
C ILE A 63 14.54 -0.28 -7.50
N PHE A 64 13.48 0.15 -6.82
CA PHE A 64 12.95 1.50 -6.92
C PHE A 64 12.92 2.22 -5.57
N GLN A 65 13.48 3.43 -5.50
CA GLN A 65 13.37 4.27 -4.31
C GLN A 65 11.99 4.93 -4.25
N SER A 66 11.17 4.48 -3.30
CA SER A 66 9.82 5.00 -3.07
C SER A 66 9.82 6.06 -1.96
N ASP A 67 8.73 6.82 -1.89
CA ASP A 67 8.46 7.80 -0.83
C ASP A 67 7.36 7.35 0.14
N ARG A 68 6.90 6.10 0.04
CA ARG A 68 6.05 5.48 1.05
C ARG A 68 6.82 5.28 2.36
N GLY A 69 6.09 5.24 3.48
CA GLY A 69 6.66 4.78 4.74
C GLY A 69 7.07 3.31 4.71
N GLY A 70 7.87 2.91 5.70
CA GLY A 70 8.36 1.54 5.88
C GLY A 70 9.71 1.28 5.25
N GLU A 71 10.14 0.02 5.34
CA GLU A 71 11.43 -0.46 4.83
C GLU A 71 11.28 -1.01 3.39
N VAL A 72 12.07 -2.03 3.06
CA VAL A 72 12.03 -2.76 1.78
C VAL A 72 10.76 -3.61 1.67
N THR A 73 10.14 -3.66 0.50
CA THR A 73 9.11 -4.66 0.18
C THR A 73 9.26 -5.12 -1.27
N TYR A 74 8.77 -6.32 -1.56
CA TYR A 74 8.62 -6.85 -2.91
C TYR A 74 7.17 -6.72 -3.39
N HIS A 75 7.00 -6.44 -4.67
CA HIS A 75 5.74 -6.57 -5.40
C HIS A 75 5.97 -7.44 -6.65
N GLY A 76 4.94 -8.17 -7.06
CA GLY A 76 4.98 -9.03 -8.23
C GLY A 76 3.60 -9.57 -8.59
N PRO A 77 3.49 -10.33 -9.69
CA PRO A 77 2.26 -11.02 -10.07
C PRO A 77 1.71 -11.88 -8.93
N GLY A 78 0.37 -11.93 -8.80
CA GLY A 78 -0.29 -12.65 -7.71
C GLY A 78 -0.36 -11.87 -6.39
N GLN A 79 0.15 -10.64 -6.35
CA GLN A 79 0.02 -9.74 -5.21
C GLN A 79 -0.98 -8.62 -5.51
N LEU A 80 -2.11 -8.63 -4.80
CA LEU A 80 -3.09 -7.55 -4.89
C LEU A 80 -2.53 -6.29 -4.21
N VAL A 81 -2.31 -5.23 -4.98
CA VAL A 81 -1.95 -3.91 -4.49
C VAL A 81 -3.17 -3.00 -4.49
N ILE A 82 -3.43 -2.35 -3.35
CA ILE A 82 -4.54 -1.43 -3.15
C ILE A 82 -3.97 -0.07 -2.76
N TYR A 83 -4.12 0.93 -3.62
CA TYR A 83 -3.73 2.30 -3.33
C TYR A 83 -4.92 3.16 -2.91
N PHE A 84 -4.77 3.85 -1.78
CA PHE A 84 -5.80 4.71 -1.19
C PHE A 84 -5.43 6.16 -1.45
N LEU A 85 -6.06 6.78 -2.44
CA LEU A 85 -5.90 8.19 -2.76
C LEU A 85 -7.06 8.96 -2.12
N LEU A 86 -6.91 9.34 -0.85
CA LEU A 86 -7.99 9.90 -0.04
C LEU A 86 -7.62 11.28 0.52
N ASP A 87 -8.53 12.25 0.48
CA ASP A 87 -8.44 13.50 1.24
C ASP A 87 -8.89 13.23 2.68
N ILE A 88 -7.93 13.31 3.59
CA ILE A 88 -8.10 13.09 5.03
C ILE A 88 -7.93 14.39 5.82
N LYS A 89 -7.82 15.56 5.16
CA LYS A 89 -7.49 16.84 5.80
C LYS A 89 -8.46 17.23 6.92
N ASN A 90 -9.74 16.95 6.71
CA ASN A 90 -10.80 17.24 7.68
C ASN A 90 -11.23 15.99 8.48
N SER A 91 -10.49 14.89 8.34
CA SER A 91 -10.71 13.69 9.13
C SER A 91 -9.90 13.73 10.43
N SER A 92 -10.32 12.99 11.44
CA SER A 92 -9.54 12.75 12.66
C SER A 92 -8.44 11.68 12.46
N LEU A 93 -8.21 11.23 11.23
CA LEU A 93 -7.28 10.13 10.91
C LEU A 93 -5.84 10.64 10.85
N GLY A 94 -5.11 10.49 11.95
CA GLY A 94 -3.64 10.60 11.94
C GLY A 94 -2.98 9.39 11.25
N PRO A 95 -1.68 9.46 10.93
CA PRO A 95 -0.97 8.37 10.24
C PRO A 95 -1.08 7.01 10.94
N LYS A 96 -0.91 6.99 12.27
CA LYS A 96 -1.02 5.75 13.07
C LYS A 96 -2.44 5.17 13.06
N THR A 97 -3.44 6.02 13.21
CA THR A 97 -4.85 5.62 13.17
C THR A 97 -5.21 5.05 11.81
N LEU A 98 -4.77 5.70 10.73
CA LEU A 98 -5.02 5.23 9.36
C LEU A 98 -4.39 3.87 9.10
N VAL A 99 -3.12 3.65 9.50
CA VAL A 99 -2.48 2.33 9.38
C VAL A 99 -3.25 1.26 10.15
N LYS A 100 -3.69 1.57 11.39
CA LYS A 100 -4.49 0.63 12.18
C LYS A 100 -5.84 0.32 11.51
N THR A 101 -6.52 1.33 10.97
CA THR A 101 -7.77 1.14 10.22
C THR A 101 -7.56 0.25 8.99
N LEU A 102 -6.46 0.41 8.26
CA LEU A 102 -6.13 -0.47 7.13
C LEU A 102 -5.78 -1.90 7.59
N GLN A 103 -5.10 -2.07 8.72
CA GLN A 103 -4.87 -3.40 9.32
C GLN A 103 -6.19 -4.10 9.68
N GLU A 104 -7.12 -3.38 10.32
CA GLU A 104 -8.44 -3.88 10.67
C GLU A 104 -9.27 -4.21 9.42
N PHE A 105 -9.23 -3.35 8.40
CA PHE A 105 -9.85 -3.60 7.09
C PHE A 105 -9.32 -4.90 6.46
N THR A 106 -8.00 -5.08 6.39
CA THR A 106 -7.39 -6.30 5.83
C THR A 106 -7.73 -7.54 6.66
N LYS A 107 -7.69 -7.46 7.99
CA LYS A 107 -8.11 -8.57 8.87
C LYS A 107 -9.59 -8.94 8.64
N SER A 108 -10.46 -7.94 8.52
CA SER A 108 -11.88 -8.16 8.21
C SER A 108 -12.06 -8.83 6.86
N LEU A 109 -11.34 -8.37 5.82
CA LEU A 109 -11.34 -8.98 4.49
C LEU A 109 -10.94 -10.46 4.55
N LEU A 110 -9.82 -10.78 5.20
CA LEU A 110 -9.36 -12.17 5.38
C LEU A 110 -10.38 -13.02 6.16
N GLY A 111 -11.06 -12.43 7.14
CA GLY A 111 -12.15 -13.08 7.88
C GLY A 111 -13.31 -13.53 7.00
N HIS A 112 -13.64 -12.80 5.92
CA HIS A 112 -14.65 -13.24 4.95
C HIS A 112 -14.25 -14.52 4.20
N TYR A 113 -12.96 -14.83 4.13
CA TYR A 113 -12.42 -16.07 3.58
C TYR A 113 -12.12 -17.12 4.64
N SER A 114 -12.57 -16.92 5.89
CA SER A 114 -12.28 -17.80 7.04
C SER A 114 -10.78 -17.95 7.34
N ILE A 115 -9.98 -16.92 7.01
CA ILE A 115 -8.55 -16.88 7.31
C ILE A 115 -8.35 -16.12 8.62
N ASP A 116 -7.92 -16.82 9.68
CA ASP A 116 -7.55 -16.16 10.93
C ASP A 116 -6.22 -15.41 10.75
N SER A 117 -6.20 -14.14 11.19
CA SER A 117 -5.06 -13.26 11.01
C SER A 117 -4.89 -12.33 12.20
N ASN A 118 -3.65 -11.93 12.47
CA ASN A 118 -3.27 -11.17 13.65
C ASN A 118 -2.30 -10.03 13.30
N PHE A 119 -2.06 -9.16 14.29
CA PHE A 119 -1.10 -8.08 14.20
C PHE A 119 0.09 -8.38 15.12
N ILE A 120 1.29 -7.94 14.71
CA ILE A 120 2.49 -8.05 15.53
C ILE A 120 2.87 -6.64 15.99
N GLU A 121 3.04 -6.47 17.31
CA GLU A 121 3.45 -5.19 17.88
C GLU A 121 4.82 -4.75 17.34
N GLY A 122 4.93 -3.48 16.96
CA GLY A 122 6.15 -2.93 16.38
C GLY A 122 6.40 -3.29 14.91
N ALA A 123 5.60 -4.18 14.30
CA ALA A 123 5.81 -4.64 12.93
C ALA A 123 4.56 -4.43 12.04
N PRO A 124 4.43 -3.28 11.35
CA PRO A 124 3.27 -2.97 10.52
C PRO A 124 2.96 -4.04 9.46
N GLY A 125 1.67 -4.36 9.32
CA GLY A 125 1.16 -5.38 8.41
C GLY A 125 0.13 -6.30 9.07
N VAL A 126 -0.30 -7.32 8.32
CA VAL A 126 -1.20 -8.37 8.80
C VAL A 126 -0.53 -9.72 8.61
N TYR A 127 -0.73 -10.64 9.54
CA TYR A 127 0.00 -11.90 9.62
C TYR A 127 -0.94 -13.10 9.77
N VAL A 128 -0.58 -14.21 9.15
CA VAL A 128 -1.22 -15.53 9.26
C VAL A 128 -0.10 -16.51 9.64
N ASP A 129 -0.29 -17.29 10.70
CA ASP A 129 0.74 -18.23 11.21
C ASP A 129 2.13 -17.58 11.37
N ASN A 130 2.18 -16.37 11.93
CA ASN A 130 3.38 -15.54 12.11
C ASN A 130 4.10 -15.15 10.81
N LYS A 131 3.50 -15.39 9.64
CA LYS A 131 4.01 -14.95 8.33
C LYS A 131 3.20 -13.75 7.85
N LYS A 132 3.88 -12.74 7.30
CA LYS A 132 3.23 -11.53 6.82
C LYS A 132 2.44 -11.84 5.54
N ILE A 133 1.12 -11.72 5.59
CA ILE A 133 0.23 -11.88 4.44
C ILE A 133 -0.03 -10.54 3.74
N ALA A 134 0.03 -9.43 4.47
CA ALA A 134 -0.14 -8.10 3.92
C ALA A 134 0.85 -7.07 4.50
N SER A 135 1.42 -6.26 3.61
CA SER A 135 2.23 -5.09 3.97
C SER A 135 1.41 -3.82 3.85
N ILE A 136 1.67 -2.84 4.73
CA ILE A 136 0.98 -1.55 4.72
C ILE A 136 2.02 -0.45 4.74
N GLY A 137 1.99 0.40 3.72
CA GLY A 137 2.89 1.53 3.56
C GLY A 137 2.18 2.66 2.83
N LEU A 138 2.02 3.79 3.52
CA LEU A 138 1.31 4.96 3.02
C LEU A 138 2.24 6.18 2.98
N ARG A 139 1.83 7.17 2.20
CA ARG A 139 2.34 8.53 2.27
C ARG A 139 1.18 9.50 2.43
N ILE A 140 1.35 10.48 3.32
CA ILE A 140 0.42 11.61 3.48
C ILE A 140 1.15 12.87 3.01
N SER A 141 0.54 13.60 2.08
CA SER A 141 1.06 14.87 1.56
C SER A 141 -0.09 15.88 1.47
N LYS A 142 0.06 17.05 2.09
CA LYS A 142 -0.95 18.12 2.11
C LYS A 142 -2.37 17.65 2.52
N GLY A 143 -2.46 16.67 3.43
CA GLY A 143 -3.74 16.11 3.88
C GLY A 143 -4.35 15.04 2.96
N LYS A 144 -3.67 14.65 1.87
CA LYS A 144 -4.09 13.59 0.95
C LYS A 144 -3.18 12.37 1.06
N THR A 145 -3.73 11.17 0.95
CA THR A 145 -3.01 9.89 1.02
C THR A 145 -2.66 9.36 -0.37
N TYR A 146 -1.64 8.51 -0.46
CA TYR A 146 -1.37 7.60 -1.58
C TYR A 146 -0.44 6.47 -1.11
N HIS A 147 -0.17 5.49 -1.99
CA HIS A 147 0.24 4.13 -1.63
C HIS A 147 -0.85 3.41 -0.83
N GLY A 148 -0.54 2.35 -0.10
CA GLY A 148 -1.57 1.58 0.60
C GLY A 148 -1.13 0.21 1.08
N ILE A 149 -1.84 -0.81 0.62
CA ILE A 149 -1.73 -2.20 1.08
C ILE A 149 -1.25 -3.05 -0.09
N SER A 150 -0.40 -4.03 0.20
CA SER A 150 -0.14 -5.15 -0.70
C SER A 150 -0.48 -6.45 0.01
N ILE A 151 -1.33 -7.28 -0.60
CA ILE A 151 -1.82 -8.56 -0.05
C ILE A 151 -1.33 -9.68 -0.96
N ASN A 152 -0.65 -10.66 -0.39
CA ASN A 152 -0.16 -11.82 -1.15
C ASN A 152 -1.35 -12.77 -1.38
N VAL A 153 -1.74 -13.00 -2.63
CA VAL A 153 -2.90 -13.82 -3.00
C VAL A 153 -2.47 -15.13 -3.64
N ASP A 154 -1.66 -15.06 -4.70
CA ASP A 154 -1.15 -16.21 -5.47
C ASP A 154 0.28 -15.93 -5.96
N MET A 155 1.15 -15.62 -5.01
CA MET A 155 2.54 -15.21 -5.24
C MET A 155 3.53 -16.38 -5.32
#